data_AF-A0A849EP71-F1
#
_entry.id   AF-A0A849EP71-F1
#
_cell.length_a   1.000
_cell.length_b   1.000
_cell.length_c   1.000
_cell.angle_alpha   90.00
_cell.angle_beta   90.00
_cell.angle_gamma   90.00
#
_symmetry.space_group_name_H-M   'P 1'
#
loop_
_entity.id
_entity.type
_entity.pdbx_description
1 polymer ?
#
loop_
_entity_poly.entity_id
_entity_poly.type
_entity_poly.pdbx_seq_one_letter_code
_entity_poly.pdbx_strand_id
1 'polypeptide(L)' 'MVGDTLIARPIGIVATVAGFGLFIIASPFALLGGNAGETWNNLVVYPAAFTFTRPLGDFD' A
#
# COMPACT_ATOMS: atom_id res chain seq x y z
N MET A 1 13.11 3.62 -17.66
CA MET A 1 12.64 2.22 -17.64
C MET A 1 13.38 1.33 -16.63
N VAL A 2 14.72 1.26 -16.63
CA VAL A 2 15.48 0.43 -15.65
C VAL A 2 15.46 1.00 -14.22
N GLY A 3 15.65 2.32 -14.05
CA GLY A 3 15.60 2.96 -12.73
C GLY A 3 14.24 2.86 -12.02
N ASP A 4 13.15 2.94 -12.78
CA ASP A 4 11.78 2.81 -12.25
C ASP A 4 11.52 1.39 -11.72
N THR A 5 12.00 0.39 -12.43
CA THR A 5 11.82 -1.02 -12.05
C THR A 5 12.75 -1.44 -10.90
N LEU A 6 13.98 -0.89 -10.83
CA LEU A 6 14.97 -1.24 -9.82
C LEU A 6 14.92 -0.37 -8.56
N ILE A 7 14.28 0.81 -8.60
CA ILE A 7 14.21 1.72 -7.44
C ILE A 7 12.75 1.94 -7.00
N ALA A 8 11.84 2.28 -7.92
CA ALA A 8 10.46 2.57 -7.54
C ALA A 8 9.69 1.33 -7.06
N ARG A 9 9.88 0.17 -7.71
CA ARG A 9 9.24 -1.08 -7.26
C ARG A 9 9.72 -1.56 -5.88
N PRO A 10 11.03 -1.60 -5.55
CA PRO A 10 11.45 -1.93 -4.19
C PRO A 10 10.90 -0.97 -3.13
N ILE A 11 10.87 0.33 -3.43
CA ILE A 11 10.28 1.33 -2.52
C ILE A 11 8.78 1.09 -2.34
N GLY A 12 8.05 0.81 -3.43
CA GLY A 12 6.63 0.47 -3.35
C GLY A 12 6.36 -0.84 -2.58
N ILE A 13 7.23 -1.84 -2.72
CA ILE A 13 7.15 -3.08 -1.92
C ILE A 13 7.33 -2.76 -0.43
N VAL A 14 8.33 -1.95 -0.08
CA VAL A 14 8.54 -1.50 1.30
C VAL A 14 7.33 -0.71 1.81
N ALA A 15 6.77 0.18 1.01
CA ALA A 15 5.57 0.94 1.35
C ALA A 15 4.34 0.04 1.55
N THR A 16 4.19 -1.01 0.74
CA THR A 16 3.11 -2.00 0.88
C THR A 16 3.26 -2.82 2.16
N VAL A 17 4.47 -3.25 2.48
CA VAL A 17 4.77 -3.97 3.73
C VAL A 17 4.53 -3.07 4.95
N ALA A 18 4.93 -1.80 4.86
CA ALA A 18 4.69 -0.81 5.91
C ALA A 18 3.19 -0.52 6.10
N GLY A 19 2.43 -0.36 5.01
CA GLY A 19 0.98 -0.19 5.04
C GLY A 19 0.26 -1.38 5.66
N PHE A 20 0.68 -2.60 5.32
CA PHE A 20 0.19 -3.83 5.96
C PHE A 20 0.55 -3.89 7.46
N GLY A 21 1.78 -3.52 7.83
CA GLY A 21 2.18 -3.44 9.24
C GLY A 21 1.34 -2.44 10.05
N LEU A 22 1.07 -1.26 9.47
CA LEU A 22 0.16 -0.27 10.04
C LEU A 22 -1.26 -0.80 10.17
N PHE A 23 -1.75 -1.56 9.18
CA PHE A 23 -3.05 -2.20 9.26
C PHE A 23 -3.14 -3.17 10.43
N ILE A 24 -2.11 -3.99 10.71
CA ILE A 24 -2.13 -4.90 11.86
C ILE A 24 -2.30 -4.11 13.16
N ILE A 25 -1.55 -3.02 13.33
CA ILE A 25 -1.60 -2.16 14.52
C ILE A 25 -2.96 -1.45 14.64
N ALA A 26 -3.50 -0.97 13.52
CA ALA A 26 -4.78 -0.26 13.46
C ALA A 26 -6.00 -1.19 13.50
N SER A 27 -5.83 -2.47 13.15
CA SER A 27 -6.91 -3.46 13.05
C SER A 27 -7.77 -3.59 14.32
N PRO A 28 -7.23 -3.63 15.56
CA PRO A 28 -8.09 -3.65 16.75
C PRO A 28 -8.98 -2.41 16.85
N PHE A 29 -8.48 -1.22 16.51
CA PHE A 29 -9.27 0.02 16.53
C PHE A 29 -10.31 0.05 15.40
N ALA A 30 -9.93 -0.44 14.21
CA ALA A 30 -10.81 -0.48 13.06
C ALA A 30 -11.94 -1.51 13.22
N LEU A 31 -11.67 -2.63 13.91
CA LEU A 31 -12.69 -3.60 14.29
C LEU A 31 -13.66 -3.02 15.32
N LEU A 32 -13.15 -2.27 16.31
CA LEU A 32 -13.99 -1.58 17.29
C LEU A 32 -14.85 -0.47 16.66
N GLY A 33 -14.33 0.19 15.62
CA GLY A 33 -15.04 1.20 14.84
C GLY A 33 -15.98 0.64 13.78
N GLY A 34 -16.01 -0.68 13.56
CA GLY A 34 -16.81 -1.32 12.52
C GLY A 34 -16.37 -1.00 11.08
N ASN A 35 -15.18 -0.42 10.89
CA ASN A 35 -14.68 0.06 9.60
C ASN A 35 -13.42 -0.70 9.13
N ALA A 36 -13.16 -1.89 9.68
CA ALA A 36 -12.01 -2.72 9.32
C ALA A 36 -11.84 -2.97 7.82
N GLY A 37 -12.93 -3.14 7.06
CA GLY A 37 -12.88 -3.29 5.60
C GLY A 37 -12.43 -2.01 4.88
N GLU A 38 -12.84 -0.85 5.36
CA GLU A 38 -12.41 0.45 4.82
C GLU A 38 -10.96 0.76 5.19
N THR A 39 -10.56 0.45 6.42
CA THR A 39 -9.16 0.53 6.87
C THR A 39 -8.25 -0.41 6.07
N TRP A 40 -8.70 -1.62 5.76
CA TRP A 40 -7.98 -2.55 4.88
C TRP A 40 -7.79 -1.98 3.47
N ASN A 41 -8.86 -1.44 2.89
CA ASN A 41 -8.78 -0.84 1.56
C ASN A 41 -7.80 0.33 1.53
N ASN A 42 -7.85 1.21 2.52
CA ASN A 42 -7.01 2.41 2.56
C ASN A 42 -5.55 2.13 2.92
N LEU A 43 -5.27 1.20 3.84
CA LEU A 43 -3.91 0.93 4.32
C LEU A 43 -3.19 -0.18 3.54
N VAL A 44 -3.91 -1.03 2.82
CA VAL A 44 -3.33 -2.20 2.15
C VAL A 44 -3.65 -2.20 0.65
N VAL A 45 -4.93 -2.12 0.27
CA VAL A 45 -5.32 -2.25 -1.14
C VAL A 45 -4.87 -1.05 -1.98
N TYR A 46 -5.10 0.18 -1.53
CA TYR A 46 -4.66 1.38 -2.24
C TYR A 46 -3.13 1.47 -2.38
N PRO A 47 -2.33 1.26 -1.33
CA PRO A 47 -0.86 1.24 -1.44
C PRO A 47 -0.33 0.11 -2.32
N ALA A 48 -0.94 -1.08 -2.27
CA ALA A 48 -0.59 -2.19 -3.13
C ALA A 48 -0.94 -1.90 -4.59
N ALA A 49 -2.13 -1.36 -4.87
CA ALA A 49 -2.51 -0.93 -6.21
C ALA A 49 -1.57 0.17 -6.73
N PHE A 50 -1.25 1.17 -5.92
CA PHE A 50 -0.29 2.20 -6.30
C PHE A 50 1.09 1.62 -6.64
N THR A 51 1.51 0.56 -5.94
CA THR A 51 2.80 -0.11 -6.16
C THR A 51 2.80 -1.05 -7.37
N PHE A 52 1.72 -1.82 -7.59
CA PHE A 52 1.69 -2.93 -8.55
C PHE A 52 0.86 -2.65 -9.81
N THR A 53 -0.11 -1.73 -9.75
CA THR A 53 -1.00 -1.42 -10.88
C THR A 53 -0.74 -0.07 -11.54
N ARG A 54 0.15 0.78 -11.01
CA ARG A 54 0.59 1.99 -11.73
C ARG A 54 1.35 1.59 -13.01
N PRO A 55 1.01 2.14 -14.20
CA PRO A 55 1.83 1.96 -15.39
C PRO A 55 3.24 2.50 -15.12
N LEU A 56 4.26 1.72 -15.49
CA LEU A 56 5.66 2.09 -15.31
C LEU A 56 5.95 3.38 -16.10
N GLY A 57 6.47 4.40 -15.43
CA GLY A 57 6.94 5.64 -16.07
C GLY A 57 5.93 6.76 -16.30
N ASP A 58 4.74 6.76 -15.68
CA ASP A 58 3.84 7.92 -15.72
C ASP A 58 4.02 8.76 -14.44
N PHE A 59 4.82 9.84 -14.54
CA PHE A 59 5.09 10.79 -13.45
C PHE A 59 4.20 12.05 -13.53
N ASP A 60 3.27 12.11 -14.48
CA ASP A 60 2.22 13.13 -14.51
C ASP A 60 1.14 12.89 -13.44
#